data_AF-A0A856MPK4-F1
#
_entry.id   AF-A0A856MPK4-F1
#
_cell.length_a   1.000
_cell.length_b   1.000
_cell.length_c   1.000
_cell.angle_alpha   90.00
_cell.angle_beta   90.00
_cell.angle_gamma   90.00
#
_symmetry.space_group_name_H-M   'P 1'
#
loop_
_entity.id
_entity.type
_entity.pdbx_description
1 polymer ?
#
loop_
_entity_poly.entity_id
_entity_poly.type
_entity_poly.pdbx_seq_one_letter_code
_entity_poly.pdbx_strand_id
1 'polypeptide(L)'
;MSFEQLHPATQQQASVYLPYIQGNKRNFLPYAISLYQKGVLEGYRKIEGSDNIPFVATWNVATLPSDLTRCRMQFDGNAELSYEVMMASFEFINFLIEFIENYERYHVTDFSQVFYRKLLRFE
;
A
#
# COMPACT_ATOMS: atom_id res chain seq x y z
N MET A 1 9.57 -8.35 5.23
CA MET A 1 10.16 -7.04 5.58
C MET A 1 9.77 -6.70 7.00
N SER A 2 10.71 -6.32 7.89
CA SER A 2 10.30 -5.67 9.14
C SER A 2 10.09 -4.18 8.85
N PHE A 3 8.89 -3.66 9.17
CA PHE A 3 8.60 -2.24 9.03
C PHE A 3 9.50 -1.38 9.93
N GLU A 4 10.16 -2.01 10.90
CA GLU A 4 11.11 -1.43 11.85
C GLU A 4 12.34 -0.77 11.19
N GLN A 5 12.66 -1.11 9.94
CA GLN A 5 13.79 -0.52 9.21
C GLN A 5 13.37 0.62 8.25
N LEU A 6 12.08 0.94 8.17
CA LEU A 6 11.62 2.08 7.37
C LEU A 6 11.97 3.38 8.09
N HIS A 7 12.93 4.10 7.51
CA HIS A 7 13.18 5.48 7.91
C HIS A 7 12.00 6.34 7.43
N PRO A 8 11.48 7.26 8.27
CA PRO A 8 10.39 8.14 7.88
C PRO A 8 10.84 9.11 6.77
N ALA A 9 9.91 9.45 5.87
CA ALA A 9 10.16 10.44 4.83
C ALA A 9 10.36 11.82 5.44
N THR A 10 10.98 12.72 4.67
CA THR A 10 11.19 14.10 5.14
C THR A 10 9.85 14.83 5.31
N GLN A 11 9.84 15.84 6.18
CA GLN A 11 8.65 16.68 6.38
C GLN A 11 8.19 17.36 5.09
N GLN A 12 9.11 17.73 4.20
CA GLN A 12 8.80 18.32 2.90
C GLN A 12 8.07 17.32 1.98
N GLN A 13 8.47 16.04 2.00
CA GLN A 13 7.75 15.01 1.25
C GLN A 13 6.38 14.72 1.87
N ALA A 14 6.26 14.77 3.19
CA ALA A 14 4.97 14.58 3.86
C ALA A 14 4.00 15.73 3.63
N SER A 15 4.49 16.97 3.57
CA SER A 15 3.64 18.17 3.53
C SER A 15 2.72 18.22 2.29
N VAL A 16 3.18 17.73 1.14
CA VAL A 16 2.37 17.70 -0.09
C VAL A 16 1.17 16.75 0.01
N TYR A 17 1.25 15.70 0.84
CA TYR A 17 0.17 14.74 1.04
C TYR A 17 -0.77 15.11 2.20
N LEU A 18 -0.38 15.99 3.12
CA LEU A 18 -1.19 16.37 4.29
C LEU A 18 -2.65 16.77 3.99
N PRO A 19 -2.98 17.47 2.87
CA PRO A 19 -4.37 17.81 2.54
C PRO A 19 -5.26 16.59 2.29
N TYR A 20 -4.68 15.46 1.89
CA TYR A 20 -5.39 14.23 1.50
C TYR A 20 -5.48 13.19 2.63
N ILE A 21 -4.80 13.44 3.75
CA ILE A 21 -4.71 12.50 4.87
C ILE A 21 -5.39 13.10 6.10
N GLN A 22 -6.33 12.37 6.67
CA GLN A 22 -7.17 12.82 7.77
C GLN A 22 -6.87 12.07 9.07
N GLY A 23 -7.06 12.77 10.20
CA GLY A 23 -7.00 12.18 11.54
C GLY A 23 -5.65 11.52 11.86
N ASN A 24 -5.72 10.41 12.59
CA ASN A 24 -4.55 9.71 13.12
C ASN A 24 -3.67 9.07 12.02
N LYS A 25 -4.20 8.89 10.80
CA LYS A 25 -3.43 8.39 9.65
C LYS A 25 -2.21 9.27 9.33
N ARG A 26 -2.23 10.55 9.73
CA ARG A 26 -1.09 11.48 9.56
C ARG A 26 0.18 11.00 10.29
N ASN A 27 0.05 10.22 11.36
CA ASN A 27 1.19 9.70 12.12
C ASN A 27 2.00 8.67 11.31
N PHE A 28 1.34 7.95 10.40
CA PHE A 28 1.95 6.93 9.55
C PHE A 28 2.39 7.46 8.18
N LEU A 29 1.97 8.67 7.82
CA LEU A 29 2.21 9.25 6.50
C LEU A 29 3.71 9.24 6.08
N PRO A 30 4.68 9.65 6.92
CA PRO A 30 6.09 9.62 6.54
C PRO A 30 6.61 8.21 6.23
N TYR A 31 6.10 7.20 6.93
CA TYR A 31 6.46 5.80 6.69
C TYR A 31 5.82 5.25 5.43
N ALA A 32 4.54 5.58 5.19
CA ALA A 32 3.83 5.21 3.97
C ALA A 32 4.47 5.83 2.72
N ILE A 33 4.96 7.08 2.80
CA ILE A 33 5.72 7.70 1.71
C ILE A 33 7.04 6.96 1.47
N SER A 34 7.77 6.61 2.52
CA SER A 34 9.04 5.89 2.38
C SER A 34 8.84 4.50 1.79
N LEU A 35 7.73 3.84 2.15
CA LEU A 35 7.31 2.58 1.55
C LEU A 35 6.95 2.77 0.09
N TYR A 36 6.15 3.79 -0.23
CA TYR A 36 5.77 4.14 -1.59
C TYR A 36 6.99 4.38 -2.48
N GLN A 37 8.03 5.06 -1.99
CA GLN A 37 9.27 5.32 -2.71
C GLN A 37 10.07 4.05 -3.06
N LYS A 38 9.83 2.92 -2.38
CA LYS A 38 10.45 1.64 -2.74
C LYS A 38 9.89 1.06 -4.04
N GLY A 39 8.66 1.41 -4.42
CA GLY A 39 8.02 0.88 -5.64
C GLY A 39 7.61 -0.59 -5.58
N VAL A 40 7.82 -1.27 -4.44
CA VAL A 40 7.53 -2.69 -4.26
C VAL A 40 7.20 -3.00 -2.79
N LEU A 41 6.30 -3.94 -2.59
CA LEU A 41 5.98 -4.52 -1.30
C LEU A 41 5.55 -5.99 -1.47
N GLU A 42 5.94 -6.81 -0.51
CA GLU A 42 5.55 -8.21 -0.41
C GLU A 42 4.64 -8.41 0.80
N GLY A 43 3.71 -9.34 0.69
CA GLY A 43 2.79 -9.66 1.76
C GLY A 43 2.09 -10.99 1.55
N TYR A 44 1.10 -11.24 2.41
CA TYR A 44 0.34 -12.48 2.41
C TYR A 44 -1.14 -12.15 2.54
N ARG A 45 -1.92 -12.50 1.53
CA ARG A 45 -3.37 -12.37 1.57
C ARG A 45 -3.93 -13.45 2.48
N LYS A 46 -4.56 -13.04 3.58
CA LYS A 46 -5.25 -13.97 4.47
C LYS A 46 -6.54 -14.49 3.81
N ILE A 47 -6.69 -15.81 3.76
CA ILE A 47 -7.89 -16.49 3.28
C ILE A 47 -8.56 -17.18 4.47
N GLU A 48 -9.86 -16.98 4.64
CA GLU A 48 -10.60 -17.65 5.71
C GLU A 48 -10.70 -19.15 5.43
N GLY A 49 -10.28 -19.96 6.40
CA GLY A 49 -10.34 -21.42 6.29
C GLY A 49 -9.32 -22.06 5.34
N SER A 50 -8.31 -21.31 4.89
CA SER A 50 -7.25 -21.80 4.00
C SER A 50 -5.90 -21.17 4.36
N ASP A 51 -4.82 -21.67 3.76
CA ASP A 51 -3.50 -21.06 3.82
C ASP A 51 -3.49 -19.65 3.21
N ASN A 52 -2.59 -18.81 3.72
CA ASN A 52 -2.38 -17.47 3.19
C ASN A 52 -1.71 -17.53 1.81
N ILE A 53 -2.12 -16.65 0.90
CA ILE A 53 -1.56 -16.57 -0.45
C ILE A 53 -0.48 -15.48 -0.51
N PRO A 54 0.79 -15.80 -0.80
CA PRO A 54 1.82 -14.77 -0.94
C PRO A 54 1.52 -13.86 -2.13
N PHE A 55 1.89 -12.59 -2.02
CA PHE A 55 1.80 -11.66 -3.14
C PHE A 55 2.99 -10.71 -3.20
N VAL A 56 3.19 -10.16 -4.40
CA VAL A 56 4.10 -9.04 -4.66
C VAL A 56 3.29 -7.91 -5.30
N ALA A 57 3.28 -6.75 -4.67
CA ALA A 57 2.74 -5.51 -5.21
C ALA A 57 3.89 -4.62 -5.72
N THR A 58 3.77 -4.10 -6.94
CA THR A 58 4.74 -3.20 -7.57
C THR A 58 4.03 -1.99 -8.17
N TRP A 59 4.68 -0.84 -8.20
CA TRP A 59 4.08 0.37 -8.76
C TRP A 59 5.10 1.39 -9.27
N ASN A 60 4.64 2.31 -10.12
CA ASN A 60 5.42 3.50 -10.45
C ASN A 60 5.34 4.54 -9.33
N VAL A 61 6.45 5.22 -9.05
CA VAL A 61 6.49 6.33 -8.10
C VAL A 61 6.13 7.62 -8.82
N ALA A 62 4.93 8.12 -8.54
CA ALA A 62 4.44 9.41 -9.03
C ALA A 62 5.01 10.59 -8.22
N THR A 63 5.06 11.78 -8.84
CA THR A 63 5.68 12.98 -8.23
C THR A 63 4.69 13.78 -7.41
N LEU A 64 3.48 14.00 -7.94
CA LEU A 64 2.44 14.78 -7.28
C LEU A 64 1.34 13.86 -6.70
N PRO A 65 0.67 14.27 -5.61
CA PRO A 65 -0.39 13.47 -4.99
C PRO A 65 -1.52 13.09 -5.94
N SER A 66 -1.88 13.97 -6.88
CA SER A 66 -2.92 13.75 -7.87
C SER A 66 -2.48 12.90 -9.06
N ASP A 67 -1.18 12.66 -9.23
CA ASP A 67 -0.67 11.88 -10.35
C ASP A 67 -1.07 10.41 -10.21
N LEU A 68 -1.19 9.74 -11.35
CA LEU A 68 -1.61 8.34 -11.37
C LEU A 68 -0.48 7.39 -10.97
N THR A 69 -0.83 6.50 -10.04
CA THR A 69 -0.07 5.32 -9.64
C THR A 69 -0.73 4.09 -10.25
N ARG A 70 0.05 3.33 -11.00
CA ARG A 70 -0.27 2.00 -11.50
C ARG A 70 0.25 0.98 -10.49
N CYS A 71 -0.63 0.36 -9.73
CA CYS A 71 -0.27 -0.75 -8.87
C CYS A 71 -0.58 -2.07 -9.58
N ARG A 72 0.44 -2.92 -9.72
CA ARG A 72 0.31 -4.30 -10.17
C ARG A 72 0.52 -5.23 -8.97
N MET A 73 -0.40 -6.17 -8.79
CA MET A 73 -0.35 -7.17 -7.74
C MET A 73 -0.33 -8.56 -8.34
N GLN A 74 0.69 -9.34 -8.00
CA GLN A 74 0.86 -10.72 -8.45
C GLN A 74 0.75 -11.66 -7.25
N PHE A 75 -0.09 -12.69 -7.36
CA PHE A 75 -0.25 -13.70 -6.32
C PHE A 75 0.50 -14.98 -6.67
N ASP A 76 1.04 -15.65 -5.65
CA ASP A 76 1.62 -16.99 -5.72
C ASP A 76 2.75 -17.15 -6.76
N GLY A 77 3.45 -16.06 -7.08
CA GLY A 77 4.45 -16.07 -8.16
C GLY A 77 3.86 -16.41 -9.53
N ASN A 78 2.53 -16.45 -9.68
CA ASN A 78 1.84 -16.83 -10.91
C ASN A 78 1.48 -15.59 -11.73
N ALA A 79 2.05 -15.48 -12.94
CA ALA A 79 1.81 -14.36 -13.84
C ALA A 79 0.33 -14.26 -14.29
N GLU A 80 -0.40 -15.37 -14.33
CA GLU A 80 -1.84 -15.39 -14.65
C GLU A 80 -2.70 -14.82 -13.52
N LEU A 81 -2.21 -14.85 -12.28
CA LEU A 81 -2.84 -14.25 -11.10
C LEU A 81 -2.29 -12.84 -10.85
N SER A 82 -2.21 -12.04 -11.92
CA SER A 82 -1.78 -10.64 -11.89
C SER A 82 -2.94 -9.70 -12.13
N TYR A 83 -3.10 -8.72 -11.24
CA TYR A 83 -4.11 -7.67 -11.34
C TYR A 83 -3.43 -6.30 -11.41
N GLU A 84 -4.05 -5.36 -12.14
CA GLU A 84 -3.57 -3.99 -12.25
C GLU A 84 -4.70 -3.00 -11.94
N VAL A 85 -4.37 -1.99 -11.13
CA VAL A 85 -5.27 -0.89 -10.80
C VAL A 85 -4.54 0.45 -10.90
N MET A 86 -5.20 1.41 -11.54
CA MET A 86 -4.77 2.80 -11.61
C MET A 86 -5.52 3.63 -10.58
N MET A 87 -4.81 4.45 -9.81
CA MET A 87 -5.41 5.35 -8.82
C MET A 87 -4.54 6.58 -8.59
N ALA A 88 -5.07 7.63 -7.96
CA ALA A 88 -4.24 8.78 -7.59
C ALA A 88 -3.20 8.37 -6.53
N SER A 89 -2.03 8.98 -6.54
CA SER A 89 -0.95 8.64 -5.60
C SER A 89 -1.35 8.86 -4.14
N PHE A 90 -2.10 9.91 -3.83
CA PHE A 90 -2.61 10.13 -2.48
C PHE A 90 -3.56 9.02 -2.02
N GLU A 91 -4.32 8.43 -2.95
CA GLU A 91 -5.22 7.32 -2.66
C GLU A 91 -4.41 6.07 -2.36
N PHE A 92 -3.39 5.78 -3.16
CA PHE A 92 -2.52 4.64 -2.91
C PHE A 92 -1.72 4.77 -1.60
N ILE A 93 -1.24 5.96 -1.27
CA ILE A 93 -0.60 6.22 0.03
C ILE A 93 -1.56 5.97 1.19
N ASN A 94 -2.85 6.28 1.08
CA ASN A 94 -3.82 5.91 2.11
C ASN A 94 -3.91 4.39 2.32
N PHE A 95 -3.85 3.59 1.24
CA PHE A 95 -3.81 2.13 1.36
C PHE A 95 -2.52 1.63 1.99
N LEU A 96 -1.39 2.27 1.71
CA LEU A 96 -0.11 1.96 2.37
C LEU A 96 -0.11 2.33 3.86
N ILE A 97 -0.81 3.41 4.25
CA ILE A 97 -1.03 3.72 5.66
C ILE A 97 -1.82 2.60 6.34
N GLU A 98 -2.94 2.18 5.74
CA GLU A 98 -3.76 1.08 6.28
C GLU A 98 -2.96 -0.24 6.37
N PHE A 99 -2.08 -0.48 5.40
CA PHE A 99 -1.16 -1.63 5.43
C PHE A 99 -0.25 -1.59 6.66
N ILE A 100 0.38 -0.44 6.92
CA ILE A 100 1.26 -0.24 8.08
C ILE A 100 0.45 -0.38 9.38
N GLU A 101 -0.76 0.20 9.45
CA GLU A 101 -1.65 0.07 10.60
C GLU A 101 -2.02 -1.40 10.88
N ASN A 102 -2.31 -2.19 9.85
CA ASN A 102 -2.58 -3.63 9.99
C ASN A 102 -1.38 -4.40 10.54
N TYR A 103 -0.18 -4.05 10.09
CA TYR A 103 1.05 -4.66 10.59
C TYR A 103 1.30 -4.28 12.06
N GLU A 104 1.19 -3.01 12.42
CA GLU A 104 1.42 -2.53 13.79
C GLU A 104 0.42 -3.14 14.79
N ARG A 105 -0.84 -3.28 14.39
CA ARG A 105 -1.90 -3.74 15.29
C ARG A 105 -2.01 -5.26 15.37
N TYR A 106 -1.86 -5.95 14.23
CA TYR A 106 -2.19 -7.37 14.10
C TYR A 106 -1.01 -8.22 13.62
N HIS A 107 0.14 -7.63 13.34
CA HIS A 107 1.28 -8.28 12.69
C HIS A 107 0.91 -8.96 11.37
N VAL A 108 -0.05 -8.35 10.65
CA VAL A 108 -0.50 -8.83 9.34
C VAL A 108 0.06 -7.93 8.25
N THR A 109 0.78 -8.53 7.30
CA THR A 109 1.27 -7.87 6.09
C THR A 109 0.29 -8.09 4.93
N ASP A 110 -0.89 -7.49 5.03
CA ASP A 110 -1.98 -7.62 4.06
C ASP A 110 -2.67 -6.27 3.81
N PHE A 111 -3.18 -6.09 2.59
CA PHE A 111 -3.97 -4.91 2.25
C PHE A 111 -5.39 -4.99 2.84
N SER A 112 -6.04 -3.84 3.00
CA SER A 112 -7.43 -3.79 3.48
C SER A 112 -8.41 -4.38 2.46
N GLN A 113 -9.58 -4.81 2.92
CA GLN A 113 -10.63 -5.29 2.02
C GLN A 113 -11.05 -4.22 0.99
N VAL A 114 -10.98 -2.94 1.36
CA VAL A 114 -11.28 -1.81 0.48
C VAL A 114 -10.30 -1.76 -0.70
N PHE A 115 -9.01 -1.94 -0.45
CA PHE A 115 -8.01 -2.05 -1.51
C PHE A 115 -8.33 -3.21 -2.46
N TYR A 116 -8.66 -4.40 -1.92
CA TYR A 116 -8.98 -5.56 -2.74
C TYR A 116 -10.24 -5.39 -3.59
N ARG A 117 -11.28 -4.75 -3.05
CA ARG A 117 -12.47 -4.38 -3.84
C ARG A 117 -12.08 -3.50 -5.02
N LYS A 118 -11.26 -2.48 -4.79
CA LYS A 118 -10.77 -1.59 -5.85
C LYS A 118 -9.91 -2.33 -6.88
N LEU A 119 -8.97 -3.18 -6.44
CA LEU A 119 -8.10 -3.98 -7.31
C LEU A 119 -8.92 -4.89 -8.23
N LEU A 120 -9.94 -5.54 -7.68
CA LEU A 120 -10.83 -6.46 -8.39
C LEU A 120 -11.98 -5.76 -9.11
N ARG A 121 -12.04 -4.42 -9.06
CA ARG A 121 -13.09 -3.59 -9.67
C ARG A 121 -14.49 -3.93 -9.19
N PHE A 122 -14.61 -4.33 -7.92
CA PHE A 122 -15.87 -4.41 -7.22
C PHE A 122 -16.19 -3.05 -6.62
N GLU A 123 -17.20 -2.38 -7.17
CA GLU A 123 -17.77 -1.13 -6.63
C GLU A 123 -18.54 -1.39 -5.32
#